data_AF-A0A9W6BTC0-F1
#
_entry.id   AF-A0A9W6BTC0-F1
#
_cell.length_a   1.000
_cell.length_b   1.000
_cell.length_c   1.000
_cell.angle_alpha   90.00
_cell.angle_beta   90.00
_cell.angle_gamma   90.00
#
_symmetry.space_group_name_H-M   'P 1'
#
loop_
_entity.id
_entity.type
_entity.pdbx_description
1 polymer ?
#
loop_
_entity_poly.entity_id
_entity_poly.type
_entity_poly.pdbx_seq_one_letter_code
_entity_poly.pdbx_strand_id
1 'polypeptide(L)'
;MALPTHTSLQNRLYFPSFGELPQADELDNTYFTEQPNGMLLPNRTWTFFGEIVSDSLSQLSVLGHRVEVRDVTGSVHSILFFPTSGSLNMEDLRTGHTVFVRYAMRCFFSDLATEAIKVEELNFVKVIAMNLDTLLYTASLYFDRQSNCASCGANVAPLGGAAPRCETCQAAVYCSPACRAANAPAHGSFCRLCCELSEVFNLSFDSFIEWVPFRQ
;
A
#
# COMPACT_ATOMS: atom_id res chain seq x y z
N MET A 1 16.36 7.23 10.81
CA MET A 1 15.57 5.99 10.85
C MET A 1 15.86 5.27 9.54
N ALA A 2 16.49 4.10 9.57
CA ALA A 2 16.80 3.37 8.34
C ALA A 2 15.49 2.80 7.78
N LEU A 3 15.23 3.00 6.49
CA LEU A 3 14.09 2.38 5.81
C LEU A 3 14.19 0.85 5.93
N PRO A 4 13.10 0.13 6.23
CA PRO A 4 13.11 -1.33 6.30
C PRO A 4 13.65 -1.95 5.01
N THR A 5 14.26 -3.13 5.13
CA THR A 5 14.85 -3.91 4.04
C THR A 5 13.80 -4.24 2.96
N HIS A 6 13.99 -3.66 1.75
CA HIS A 6 13.41 -4.05 0.46
C HIS A 6 11.98 -4.61 0.47
N THR A 7 11.00 -3.82 0.91
CA THR A 7 9.59 -4.11 0.65
C THR A 7 9.19 -3.50 -0.69
N SER A 8 8.93 -4.35 -1.69
CA SER A 8 8.43 -3.96 -3.01
C SER A 8 6.91 -4.15 -3.08
N LEU A 9 6.19 -3.26 -3.78
CA LEU A 9 4.77 -3.49 -4.12
C LEU A 9 4.55 -4.71 -5.00
N GLN A 10 5.60 -5.25 -5.60
CA GLN A 10 5.55 -6.49 -6.37
C GLN A 10 5.62 -7.75 -5.48
N ASN A 11 5.91 -7.60 -4.19
CA ASN A 11 5.93 -8.73 -3.27
C ASN A 11 4.50 -9.17 -2.95
N ARG A 12 4.05 -10.25 -3.60
CA ARG A 12 2.69 -10.81 -3.47
C ARG A 12 2.35 -11.33 -2.08
N LEU A 13 3.36 -11.66 -1.28
CA LEU A 13 3.15 -12.05 0.11
C LEU A 13 2.70 -10.85 0.95
N TYR A 14 3.25 -9.65 0.69
CA TYR A 14 2.98 -8.43 1.45
C TYR A 14 1.90 -7.55 0.81
N PHE A 15 1.79 -7.62 -0.50
CA PHE A 15 0.80 -6.92 -1.30
C PHE A 15 0.09 -7.90 -2.24
N PRO A 16 -0.78 -8.77 -1.70
CA PRO A 16 -1.55 -9.74 -2.49
C PRO A 16 -2.55 -9.07 -3.44
N SER A 17 -2.93 -9.76 -4.53
CA SER A 17 -4.13 -9.42 -5.32
C SER A 17 -5.35 -9.79 -4.54
N PHE A 18 -6.50 -9.36 -5.03
CA PHE A 18 -7.77 -9.79 -4.47
C PHE A 18 -7.88 -11.32 -4.33
N GLY A 19 -7.53 -12.07 -5.38
CA GLY A 19 -7.59 -13.54 -5.37
C GLY A 19 -6.56 -14.23 -4.47
N GLU A 20 -5.56 -13.51 -4.00
CA GLU A 20 -4.54 -14.00 -3.07
C GLU A 20 -4.82 -13.57 -1.62
N LEU A 21 -5.90 -12.82 -1.38
CA LEU A 21 -6.29 -12.41 -0.02
C LEU A 21 -6.80 -13.60 0.79
N PRO A 22 -6.52 -13.62 2.11
CA PRO A 22 -7.17 -14.56 3.00
C PRO A 22 -8.69 -14.36 2.98
N GLN A 23 -9.43 -15.47 2.99
CA GLN A 23 -10.89 -15.48 3.02
C GLN A 23 -11.37 -15.40 4.48
N ALA A 24 -12.41 -14.62 4.76
CA ALA A 24 -12.88 -14.36 6.12
C ALA A 24 -13.34 -15.62 6.89
N ASP A 25 -13.83 -16.64 6.17
CA ASP A 25 -14.36 -17.90 6.72
C ASP A 25 -13.40 -19.09 6.57
N GLU A 26 -12.18 -18.86 6.06
CA GLU A 26 -11.17 -19.91 5.88
C GLU A 26 -9.88 -19.58 6.62
N LEU A 27 -9.27 -20.60 7.23
CA LEU A 27 -7.95 -20.46 7.86
C LEU A 27 -6.86 -20.42 6.80
N ASP A 28 -6.20 -19.27 6.66
CA ASP A 28 -5.00 -19.11 5.84
C ASP A 28 -3.73 -19.08 6.69
N ASN A 29 -3.04 -20.22 6.76
CA ASN A 29 -1.77 -20.36 7.50
C ASN A 29 -0.63 -19.49 6.95
N THR A 30 -0.78 -18.93 5.74
CA THR A 30 0.17 -17.95 5.19
C THR A 30 0.16 -16.67 6.01
N TYR A 31 -1.02 -16.24 6.44
CA TYR A 31 -1.26 -14.95 7.08
C TYR A 31 -1.56 -15.04 8.57
N PHE A 32 -2.08 -16.18 9.02
CA PHE A 32 -2.49 -16.40 10.41
C PHE A 32 -1.72 -17.54 11.05
N THR A 33 -1.55 -17.45 12.37
CA THR A 33 -1.05 -18.53 13.22
C THR A 33 -2.01 -18.72 14.39
N GLU A 34 -2.36 -19.97 14.65
CA GLU A 34 -3.12 -20.35 15.84
C GLU A 34 -2.23 -20.27 17.09
N GLN A 35 -2.66 -19.46 18.04
CA GLN A 35 -2.03 -19.33 19.34
C GLN A 35 -2.40 -20.52 20.25
N PRO A 36 -1.62 -20.83 21.30
CA PRO A 36 -1.92 -21.95 22.21
C PRO A 36 -3.30 -21.88 22.89
N ASN A 37 -3.92 -20.71 22.94
CA ASN A 37 -5.27 -20.49 23.48
C ASN A 37 -6.39 -20.64 22.43
N GLY A 38 -6.07 -21.08 21.21
CA GLY A 38 -7.00 -21.24 20.08
C GLY A 38 -7.34 -19.94 19.36
N MET A 39 -6.73 -18.79 19.72
CA MET A 39 -6.93 -17.55 18.98
C MET A 39 -6.11 -17.54 17.69
N LEU A 40 -6.73 -17.14 16.58
CA LEU A 40 -6.02 -16.83 15.34
C LEU A 40 -5.52 -15.39 15.40
N LEU A 41 -4.21 -15.20 15.24
CA LEU A 41 -3.61 -13.89 15.08
C LEU A 41 -2.85 -13.82 13.76
N PRO A 42 -2.79 -12.65 13.11
CA PRO A 42 -1.86 -12.45 12.02
C PRO A 42 -0.44 -12.84 12.43
N ASN A 43 0.32 -13.44 11.52
CA ASN A 43 1.74 -13.75 11.73
C ASN A 43 2.66 -12.78 10.96
N ARG A 44 2.09 -11.97 10.07
CA ARG A 44 2.76 -10.99 9.22
C ARG A 44 1.81 -9.82 8.91
N THR A 45 2.34 -8.77 8.30
CA THR A 45 1.49 -7.70 7.74
C THR A 45 1.28 -7.91 6.25
N TRP A 46 0.07 -7.63 5.77
CA TRP A 46 -0.23 -7.54 4.34
C TRP A 46 -1.10 -6.32 4.05
N THR A 47 -1.12 -5.87 2.81
CA THR A 47 -1.90 -4.72 2.37
C THR A 47 -2.37 -4.92 0.94
N PHE A 48 -3.68 -5.02 0.75
CA PHE A 48 -4.26 -4.97 -0.59
C PHE A 48 -4.13 -3.55 -1.15
N PHE A 49 -3.98 -3.42 -2.47
CA PHE A 49 -4.08 -2.14 -3.14
C PHE A 49 -4.65 -2.25 -4.56
N GLY A 50 -5.33 -1.19 -5.01
CA GLY A 50 -5.92 -1.13 -6.34
C GLY A 50 -6.30 0.30 -6.73
N GLU A 51 -6.39 0.57 -8.02
CA GLU A 51 -6.86 1.84 -8.57
C GLU A 51 -8.38 1.88 -8.55
N ILE A 52 -8.97 2.93 -8.02
CA ILE A 52 -10.42 3.17 -8.11
C ILE A 52 -10.77 3.46 -9.57
N VAL A 53 -11.57 2.59 -10.17
CA VAL A 53 -12.06 2.70 -11.55
C VAL A 53 -13.53 3.12 -11.62
N SER A 54 -14.26 3.03 -10.51
CA SER A 54 -15.61 3.60 -10.37
C SER A 54 -15.87 4.00 -8.92
N ASP A 55 -16.30 5.25 -8.75
CA ASP A 55 -16.68 5.88 -7.48
C ASP A 55 -18.16 6.28 -7.45
N SER A 56 -18.96 5.79 -8.41
CA SER A 56 -20.40 6.11 -8.52
C SER A 56 -21.23 5.81 -7.27
N LEU A 57 -20.79 4.86 -6.44
CA LEU A 57 -21.45 4.46 -5.20
C LEU A 57 -20.68 4.92 -3.95
N SER A 58 -19.60 5.71 -4.11
CA SER A 58 -18.72 6.08 -2.99
C SER A 58 -19.38 7.04 -2.01
N GLN A 59 -20.47 7.71 -2.39
CA GLN A 59 -21.21 8.67 -1.55
C GLN A 59 -22.58 8.14 -1.08
N LEU A 60 -22.94 6.90 -1.43
CA LEU A 60 -24.24 6.33 -1.08
C LEU A 60 -24.17 5.56 0.25
N SER A 61 -24.39 6.27 1.36
CA SER A 61 -24.34 5.69 2.71
C SER A 61 -25.34 4.55 2.93
N VAL A 62 -26.46 4.51 2.18
CA VAL A 62 -27.52 3.51 2.32
C VAL A 62 -27.06 2.09 1.95
N LEU A 63 -26.05 1.96 1.09
CA LEU A 63 -25.51 0.66 0.64
C LEU A 63 -24.10 0.36 1.19
N GLY A 64 -23.65 1.17 2.17
CA GLY A 64 -22.23 1.29 2.49
C GLY A 64 -21.51 2.05 1.39
N HIS A 65 -20.56 2.92 1.75
CA HIS A 65 -19.74 3.58 0.72
C HIS A 65 -19.05 2.47 -0.08
N ARG A 66 -19.08 2.55 -1.42
CA ARG A 66 -18.54 1.49 -2.28
C ARG A 66 -17.73 2.07 -3.42
N VAL A 67 -16.60 1.45 -3.71
CA VAL A 67 -15.82 1.71 -4.92
C VAL A 67 -15.51 0.40 -5.66
N GLU A 68 -15.38 0.48 -6.98
CA GLU A 68 -14.77 -0.58 -7.77
C GLU A 68 -13.30 -0.25 -8.00
N VAL A 69 -12.44 -1.24 -7.79
CA VAL A 69 -11.00 -1.10 -7.90
C VAL A 69 -10.41 -2.11 -8.86
N ARG A 70 -9.49 -1.66 -9.72
CA ARG A 70 -8.63 -2.51 -10.55
C ARG A 70 -7.38 -2.84 -9.75
N ASP A 71 -7.16 -4.12 -9.49
CA ASP A 71 -5.94 -4.59 -8.83
C ASP A 71 -4.77 -4.74 -9.81
N VAL A 72 -3.61 -5.17 -9.32
CA VAL A 72 -2.40 -5.33 -10.15
C VAL A 72 -2.52 -6.42 -11.23
N THR A 73 -3.50 -7.33 -11.13
CA THR A 73 -3.77 -8.34 -12.16
C THR A 73 -4.63 -7.79 -13.29
N GLY A 74 -5.16 -6.57 -13.13
CA GLY A 74 -6.12 -5.96 -14.04
C GLY A 74 -7.57 -6.35 -13.76
N SER A 75 -7.81 -7.19 -12.75
CA SER A 75 -9.14 -7.62 -12.35
C SER A 75 -9.84 -6.53 -11.53
N VAL A 76 -11.16 -6.40 -11.70
CA VAL A 76 -11.97 -5.39 -11.00
C VAL A 76 -12.74 -6.02 -9.86
N HIS A 77 -12.66 -5.41 -8.68
CA HIS A 77 -13.25 -5.90 -7.44
C HIS A 77 -13.92 -4.77 -6.65
N SER A 78 -14.89 -5.11 -5.82
CA SER A 78 -15.56 -4.13 -4.96
C SER A 78 -14.88 -4.01 -3.60
N ILE A 79 -14.77 -2.78 -3.09
CA ILE A 79 -14.49 -2.52 -1.67
C ILE A 79 -15.73 -1.86 -1.08
N LEU A 80 -16.25 -2.43 0.00
CA LEU A 80 -17.40 -1.94 0.73
C LEU A 80 -16.98 -1.42 2.10
N PHE A 81 -17.35 -0.19 2.39
CA PHE A 81 -17.04 0.48 3.65
C PHE A 81 -18.27 0.51 4.54
N PHE A 82 -18.18 -0.20 5.67
CA PHE A 82 -19.16 -0.25 6.75
C PHE A 82 -18.48 0.24 8.05
N PRO A 83 -18.14 1.55 8.12
CA PRO A 83 -17.26 2.05 9.17
C PRO A 83 -17.88 1.89 10.56
N THR A 84 -17.17 1.19 11.44
CA THR A 84 -17.47 1.08 12.88
C THR A 84 -16.54 1.97 13.71
N SER A 85 -15.35 2.28 13.18
CA SER A 85 -14.36 3.16 13.80
C SER A 85 -13.45 3.84 12.77
N GLY A 86 -12.67 4.83 13.24
CA GLY A 86 -11.68 5.54 12.44
C GLY A 86 -12.25 6.66 11.57
N SER A 87 -11.38 7.30 10.81
CA SER A 87 -11.75 8.36 9.87
C SER A 87 -11.04 8.19 8.53
N LEU A 88 -11.80 8.41 7.46
CA LEU A 88 -11.31 8.52 6.10
C LEU A 88 -12.10 9.66 5.45
N ASN A 89 -11.42 10.53 4.71
CA ASN A 89 -12.13 11.48 3.89
C ASN A 89 -12.76 10.73 2.71
N MET A 90 -14.07 10.49 2.78
CA MET A 90 -14.78 9.77 1.71
C MET A 90 -14.74 10.51 0.37
N GLU A 91 -14.45 11.81 0.37
CA GLU A 91 -14.21 12.56 -0.86
C GLU A 91 -12.92 12.15 -1.56
N ASP A 92 -11.98 11.47 -0.89
CA ASP A 92 -10.74 10.99 -1.51
C ASP A 92 -10.98 9.71 -2.32
N LEU A 93 -12.11 9.01 -2.12
CA LEU A 93 -12.50 7.83 -2.88
C LEU A 93 -12.95 8.21 -4.29
N ARG A 94 -12.00 8.59 -5.13
CA ARG A 94 -12.22 9.08 -6.50
C ARG A 94 -11.61 8.19 -7.55
N THR A 95 -12.27 8.11 -8.69
CA THR A 95 -11.72 7.44 -9.88
C THR A 95 -10.33 7.99 -10.23
N GLY A 96 -9.37 7.08 -10.48
CA GLY A 96 -7.97 7.39 -10.75
C GLY A 96 -7.07 7.52 -9.51
N HIS A 97 -7.61 7.43 -8.30
CA HIS A 97 -6.82 7.31 -7.08
C HIS A 97 -6.51 5.84 -6.77
N THR A 98 -5.47 5.58 -5.98
CA THR A 98 -5.12 4.22 -5.50
C THR A 98 -5.49 4.09 -4.04
N VAL A 99 -6.25 3.06 -3.69
CA VAL A 99 -6.61 2.73 -2.31
C VAL A 99 -5.75 1.57 -1.82
N PHE A 100 -5.31 1.67 -0.56
CA PHE A 100 -4.62 0.65 0.19
C PHE A 100 -5.49 0.22 1.36
N VAL A 101 -5.64 -1.07 1.56
CA VAL A 101 -6.38 -1.65 2.70
C VAL A 101 -5.45 -2.63 3.41
N ARG A 102 -4.97 -2.24 4.59
CA ARG A 102 -4.09 -3.06 5.40
C ARG A 102 -4.89 -4.16 6.10
N TYR A 103 -4.33 -5.36 6.13
CA TYR A 103 -5.00 -6.57 6.63
C TYR A 103 -6.33 -6.88 5.93
N ALA A 104 -6.43 -6.52 4.64
CA ALA A 104 -7.62 -6.81 3.85
C ALA A 104 -7.93 -8.31 3.82
N MET A 105 -9.21 -8.65 3.86
CA MET A 105 -9.71 -10.00 3.66
C MET A 105 -10.79 -9.97 2.59
N ARG A 106 -10.92 -11.06 1.83
CA ARG A 106 -12.05 -11.24 0.92
C ARG A 106 -13.20 -11.91 1.67
N CYS A 107 -14.39 -11.36 1.49
CA CYS A 107 -15.62 -11.83 2.12
C CYS A 107 -16.65 -12.13 1.03
N PHE A 108 -17.39 -13.23 1.18
CA PHE A 108 -18.55 -13.51 0.32
C PHE A 108 -19.78 -12.75 0.82
N PHE A 109 -20.39 -11.98 -0.06
CA PHE A 109 -21.62 -11.21 0.21
C PHE A 109 -22.79 -11.87 -0.52
N SER A 110 -23.60 -12.63 0.22
CA SER A 110 -24.71 -13.41 -0.33
C SER A 110 -25.78 -12.55 -1.03
N ASP A 111 -26.01 -11.33 -0.55
CA ASP A 111 -26.95 -10.35 -1.12
C ASP A 111 -26.50 -9.82 -2.48
N LEU A 112 -25.18 -9.71 -2.68
CA LEU A 112 -24.57 -9.27 -3.94
C LEU A 112 -24.11 -10.45 -4.82
N ALA A 113 -24.20 -11.68 -4.32
CA ALA A 113 -23.68 -12.90 -4.95
C ALA A 113 -22.23 -12.74 -5.47
N THR A 114 -21.39 -12.03 -4.73
CA THR A 114 -20.00 -11.73 -5.11
C THR A 114 -19.08 -11.74 -3.89
N GLU A 115 -17.80 -11.96 -4.14
CA GLU A 115 -16.76 -11.67 -3.16
C GLU A 115 -16.35 -10.19 -3.24
N ALA A 116 -16.03 -9.61 -2.10
CA ALA A 116 -15.55 -8.23 -2.00
C ALA A 116 -14.70 -8.03 -0.74
N ILE A 117 -13.99 -6.89 -0.68
CA ILE A 117 -13.28 -6.48 0.54
C ILE A 117 -14.25 -5.70 1.43
N LYS A 118 -14.42 -6.14 2.67
CA LYS A 118 -15.18 -5.43 3.69
C LYS A 118 -14.24 -4.59 4.56
N VAL A 119 -14.51 -3.29 4.68
CA VAL A 119 -13.75 -2.37 5.53
C VAL A 119 -14.66 -1.88 6.66
N GLU A 120 -14.27 -2.17 7.90
CA GLU A 120 -14.95 -1.68 9.10
C GLU A 120 -14.13 -0.62 9.84
N GLU A 121 -12.80 -0.74 9.84
CA GLU A 121 -11.89 0.21 10.49
C GLU A 121 -11.19 1.11 9.47
N LEU A 122 -11.61 2.37 9.39
CA LEU A 122 -11.12 3.31 8.37
C LEU A 122 -9.64 3.69 8.54
N ASN A 123 -9.09 3.53 9.75
CA ASN A 123 -7.68 3.82 10.03
C ASN A 123 -6.72 2.83 9.32
N PHE A 124 -7.21 1.69 8.82
CA PHE A 124 -6.44 0.74 8.02
C PHE A 124 -6.60 0.98 6.51
N VAL A 125 -7.21 2.10 6.13
CA VAL A 125 -7.31 2.53 4.74
C VAL A 125 -6.45 3.76 4.50
N LYS A 126 -5.73 3.76 3.38
CA LYS A 126 -5.05 4.94 2.87
C LYS A 126 -5.40 5.11 1.41
N VAL A 127 -5.74 6.34 1.02
CA VAL A 127 -5.94 6.70 -0.37
C VAL A 127 -4.81 7.60 -0.81
N ILE A 128 -4.16 7.25 -1.91
CA ILE A 128 -3.15 8.06 -2.56
C ILE A 128 -3.76 8.60 -3.85
N ALA A 129 -3.77 9.92 -4.00
CA ALA A 129 -4.32 10.62 -5.17
C ALA A 129 -3.42 10.47 -6.42
N MET A 130 -3.25 9.23 -6.87
CA MET A 130 -2.45 8.83 -8.03
C MET A 130 -2.94 7.50 -8.58
N ASN A 131 -2.87 7.32 -9.90
CA ASN A 131 -3.23 6.03 -10.52
C ASN A 131 -2.19 4.94 -10.22
N LEU A 132 -2.62 3.69 -10.37
CA LEU A 132 -1.82 2.52 -10.01
C LEU A 132 -0.52 2.43 -10.83
N ASP A 133 -0.58 2.75 -12.13
CA ASP A 133 0.58 2.63 -13.01
C ASP A 133 1.71 3.60 -12.61
N THR A 134 1.37 4.86 -12.31
CA THR A 134 2.33 5.88 -11.85
C THR A 134 2.87 5.53 -10.47
N LEU A 135 2.02 4.99 -9.61
CA LEU A 135 2.39 4.56 -8.27
C LEU A 135 3.39 3.39 -8.31
N LEU A 136 3.13 2.36 -9.14
CA LEU A 136 4.03 1.23 -9.35
C LEU A 136 5.36 1.67 -9.97
N TYR A 137 5.31 2.55 -10.98
CA TYR A 137 6.53 3.14 -11.56
C TYR A 137 7.38 3.84 -10.51
N THR A 138 6.75 4.67 -9.66
CA THR A 138 7.42 5.43 -8.60
C THR A 138 8.00 4.49 -7.54
N ALA A 139 7.25 3.48 -7.12
CA ALA A 139 7.73 2.46 -6.18
C ALA A 139 8.96 1.72 -6.72
N SER A 140 8.90 1.26 -7.97
CA SER A 140 10.03 0.59 -8.64
C SER A 140 11.26 1.50 -8.75
N LEU A 141 11.07 2.79 -9.07
CA LEU A 141 12.18 3.71 -9.26
C LEU A 141 12.89 4.07 -7.94
N TYR A 142 12.14 4.29 -6.85
CA TYR A 142 12.68 4.87 -5.62
C TYR A 142 12.79 3.91 -4.44
N PHE A 143 12.03 2.80 -4.43
CA PHE A 143 12.00 1.85 -3.31
C PHE A 143 12.65 0.51 -3.68
N ASP A 144 12.39 -0.01 -4.88
CA ASP A 144 12.97 -1.29 -5.30
C ASP A 144 14.46 -1.13 -5.65
N ARG A 145 14.86 0.04 -6.16
CA ARG A 145 16.21 0.33 -6.67
C ARG A 145 17.04 1.20 -5.73
N GLN A 146 16.87 1.08 -4.41
CA GLN A 146 17.63 1.89 -3.44
C GLN A 146 19.16 1.67 -3.47
N SER A 147 19.64 0.62 -4.14
CA SER A 147 21.06 0.37 -4.41
C SER A 147 21.58 1.08 -5.66
N ASN A 148 20.73 1.82 -6.40
CA ASN A 148 21.09 2.56 -7.60
C ASN A 148 20.73 4.04 -7.45
N CYS A 149 21.56 4.92 -8.02
CA CYS A 149 21.26 6.34 -8.10
C CYS A 149 19.95 6.55 -8.88
N ALA A 150 19.01 7.29 -8.28
CA ALA A 150 17.68 7.52 -8.84
C ALA A 150 17.68 8.34 -10.14
N SER A 151 18.81 9.01 -10.47
CA SER A 151 18.97 9.77 -11.71
C SER A 151 19.77 8.99 -12.76
N CYS A 152 21.02 8.63 -12.46
CA CYS A 152 21.94 8.07 -13.47
C CYS A 152 22.07 6.54 -13.41
N GLY A 153 21.41 5.87 -12.46
CA GLY A 153 21.44 4.41 -12.32
C GLY A 153 22.75 3.82 -11.76
N ALA A 154 23.77 4.65 -11.49
CA ALA A 154 25.04 4.19 -10.91
C ALA A 154 24.82 3.43 -9.59
N ASN A 155 25.55 2.35 -9.35
CA ASN A 155 25.45 1.58 -8.12
C ASN A 155 25.94 2.42 -6.93
N VAL A 156 25.07 2.63 -5.95
CA VAL A 156 25.34 3.38 -4.71
C VAL A 156 25.50 2.47 -3.49
N ALA A 157 25.32 1.15 -3.63
CA ALA A 157 25.52 0.20 -2.53
C ALA A 157 26.90 0.30 -1.86
N PRO A 158 28.02 0.54 -2.59
CA PRO A 158 29.34 0.74 -1.96
C PRO A 158 29.42 1.97 -1.04
N LEU A 159 28.54 2.96 -1.22
CA LEU A 159 28.48 4.14 -0.36
C LEU A 159 27.74 3.87 0.97
N GLY A 160 26.98 2.77 1.04
CA GLY A 160 26.17 2.41 2.21
C GLY A 160 25.29 3.57 2.68
N GLY A 161 25.29 3.83 3.99
CA GLY A 161 24.53 4.94 4.60
C GLY A 161 25.04 6.35 4.26
N ALA A 162 26.20 6.48 3.60
CA ALA A 162 26.75 7.78 3.20
C ALA A 162 26.22 8.27 1.85
N ALA A 163 25.44 7.44 1.12
CA ALA A 163 24.81 7.85 -0.12
C ALA A 163 23.87 9.05 0.11
N PRO A 164 24.06 10.20 -0.58
CA PRO A 164 23.19 11.34 -0.46
C PRO A 164 21.74 10.98 -0.81
N ARG A 165 20.78 11.43 -0.01
CA ARG A 165 19.35 11.22 -0.18
C ARG A 165 18.59 12.53 -0.33
N CYS A 166 17.38 12.46 -0.88
CA CYS A 166 16.41 13.55 -0.77
C CYS A 166 16.07 13.77 0.71
N GLU A 167 16.20 15.00 1.18
CA GLU A 167 16.01 15.33 2.60
C GLU A 167 14.56 15.18 3.04
N THR A 168 13.60 15.37 2.12
CA THR A 168 12.17 15.29 2.39
C THR A 168 11.66 13.86 2.40
N CYS A 169 11.79 13.12 1.28
CA CYS A 169 11.20 11.79 1.17
C CYS A 169 12.14 10.65 1.61
N GLN A 170 13.45 10.89 1.69
CA GLN A 170 14.49 9.88 2.00
C GLN A 170 14.57 8.67 1.04
N ALA A 171 13.62 8.49 0.13
CA ALA A 171 13.57 7.40 -0.83
C ALA A 171 14.56 7.59 -2.00
N ALA A 172 14.63 8.80 -2.58
CA ALA A 172 15.55 9.07 -3.68
C ALA A 172 17.00 9.14 -3.20
N VAL A 173 17.80 8.16 -3.63
CA VAL A 173 19.25 8.03 -3.39
C VAL A 173 20.07 8.52 -4.59
N TYR A 174 21.24 9.06 -4.35
CA TYR A 174 22.12 9.63 -5.37
C TYR A 174 23.57 9.16 -5.18
N CYS A 175 24.34 9.08 -6.27
CA CYS A 175 25.75 8.70 -6.21
C CYS A 175 26.67 9.81 -5.70
N SER A 176 26.22 11.07 -5.70
CA SER A 176 26.98 12.20 -5.20
C SER A 176 26.07 13.41 -4.88
N PRO A 177 26.53 14.35 -4.03
CA PRO A 177 25.77 15.58 -3.75
C PRO A 177 25.53 16.43 -5.01
N ALA A 178 26.48 16.43 -5.95
CA ALA A 178 26.33 17.12 -7.24
C ALA A 178 25.22 16.49 -8.09
N CYS A 179 25.15 15.15 -8.15
CA CYS A 179 24.08 14.45 -8.86
C CYS A 179 22.72 14.74 -8.23
N ARG A 180 22.63 14.78 -6.89
CA ARG A 180 21.43 15.19 -6.17
C ARG A 180 20.98 16.60 -6.55
N ALA A 181 21.89 17.58 -6.48
CA ALA A 181 21.57 18.98 -6.77
C ALA A 181 21.08 19.18 -8.22
N ALA A 182 21.71 18.50 -9.18
CA ALA A 182 21.32 18.57 -10.59
C ALA A 182 19.95 17.94 -10.90
N ASN A 183 19.51 16.96 -10.11
CA ASN A 183 18.31 16.17 -10.40
C ASN A 183 17.15 16.36 -9.41
N ALA A 184 17.35 17.15 -8.36
CA ALA A 184 16.31 17.48 -7.39
C ALA A 184 15.04 18.07 -8.04
N PRO A 185 15.11 18.95 -9.07
CA PRO A 185 13.90 19.46 -9.73
C PRO A 185 13.06 18.35 -10.39
N ALA A 186 13.71 17.40 -11.08
CA ALA A 186 13.03 16.29 -11.74
C ALA A 186 12.42 15.30 -10.73
N HIS A 187 13.08 15.07 -9.59
CA HIS A 187 12.50 14.30 -8.50
C HIS A 187 11.33 15.01 -7.81
N GLY A 188 11.29 16.35 -7.84
CA GLY A 188 10.28 17.16 -7.16
C GLY A 188 8.84 16.76 -7.50
N SER A 189 8.57 16.36 -8.75
CA SER A 189 7.24 15.89 -9.18
C SER A 189 6.79 14.58 -8.52
N PHE A 190 7.75 13.75 -8.09
CA PHE A 190 7.48 12.46 -7.44
C PHE A 190 7.74 12.47 -5.93
N CYS A 191 8.36 13.53 -5.40
CA CYS A 191 8.78 13.58 -4.00
C CYS A 191 7.62 13.40 -3.02
N ARG A 192 6.46 14.04 -3.27
CA ARG A 192 5.28 13.87 -2.42
C ARG A 192 4.77 12.44 -2.45
N LEU A 193 4.67 11.83 -3.63
CA LEU A 193 4.26 10.44 -3.78
C LEU A 193 5.21 9.47 -3.06
N CYS A 194 6.51 9.77 -3.03
CA CYS A 194 7.47 9.00 -2.24
C CYS A 194 7.22 9.13 -0.73
N CYS A 195 6.80 10.30 -0.23
CA CYS A 195 6.39 10.44 1.17
C CYS A 195 5.17 9.57 1.49
N GLU A 196 4.14 9.63 0.64
CA GLU A 196 2.91 8.82 0.80
C GLU A 196 3.22 7.31 0.78
N LEU A 197 4.06 6.85 -0.15
CA LEU A 197 4.49 5.46 -0.24
C LEU A 197 5.35 5.03 0.96
N SER A 198 6.17 5.94 1.50
CA SER A 198 6.96 5.63 2.69
C SER A 198 6.06 5.26 3.87
N GLU A 199 4.90 5.89 4.01
CA GLU A 199 3.92 5.54 5.06
C GLU A 199 3.29 4.16 4.86
N VAL A 200 3.18 3.71 3.61
CA VAL A 200 2.75 2.33 3.29
C VAL A 200 3.82 1.33 3.75
N PHE A 201 5.09 1.65 3.52
CA PHE A 201 6.22 0.78 3.86
C PHE A 201 6.72 0.91 5.31
N ASN A 202 6.21 1.86 6.11
CA ASN A 202 6.76 2.19 7.42
C ASN A 202 6.32 1.23 8.54
N LEU A 203 6.54 -0.07 8.34
CA LEU A 203 6.30 -1.13 9.32
C LEU A 203 7.03 -2.43 8.93
N SER A 204 7.08 -3.38 9.87
CA SER A 204 7.60 -4.73 9.60
C SER A 204 6.53 -5.57 8.91
N PHE A 205 6.80 -6.01 7.68
CA PHE A 205 5.90 -6.91 6.96
C PHE A 205 6.12 -8.38 7.36
N ASP A 206 7.34 -8.77 7.72
CA ASP A 206 7.68 -10.15 8.08
C ASP A 206 7.10 -10.63 9.41
N SER A 207 6.76 -9.70 10.31
CA SER A 207 6.38 -10.01 11.68
C SER A 207 5.18 -9.18 12.11
N PHE A 208 4.11 -9.84 12.53
CA PHE A 208 3.02 -9.17 13.24
C PHE A 208 3.39 -8.98 14.72
N ILE A 209 3.31 -7.73 15.19
CA ILE A 209 3.45 -7.38 16.61
C ILE A 209 2.10 -6.89 17.13
N GLU A 210 1.50 -5.95 16.40
CA GLU A 210 0.22 -5.35 16.69
C GLU A 210 -0.47 -4.88 15.40
N TRP A 211 -1.73 -4.53 15.51
CA TRP A 211 -2.47 -3.90 14.44
C TRP A 211 -1.99 -2.46 14.25
N VAL A 212 -1.24 -2.22 13.18
CA VAL A 212 -0.69 -0.88 12.87
C VAL A 212 -1.60 -0.18 11.86
N PRO A 213 -2.31 0.90 12.22
CA PRO A 213 -3.07 1.71 11.27
C PRO A 213 -2.15 2.54 10.35
N PHE A 214 -2.69 3.13 9.28
CA PHE A 214 -2.00 4.20 8.56
C PHE A 214 -1.94 5.45 9.45
N ARG A 215 -0.83 6.18 9.39
CA ARG A 215 -0.71 7.46 10.09
C ARG A 215 -1.56 8.49 9.34
N GLN A 216 -2.38 9.24 10.07
CA GLN A 216 -3.13 10.38 9.55
C GLN A 216 -2.29 11.66 9.65
#